data_AF-A0A2P8QHE0-F1
#
_entry.id   AF-A0A2P8QHE0-F1
#
_cell.length_a   1.000
_cell.length_b   1.000
_cell.length_c   1.000
_cell.angle_alpha   90.00
_cell.angle_beta   90.00
_cell.angle_gamma   90.00
#
_symmetry.space_group_name_H-M   'P 1'
#
loop_
_entity.id
_entity.type
_entity.pdbx_description
1 polymer ?
#
loop_
_entity_poly.entity_id
_entity_poly.type
_entity_poly.pdbx_seq_one_letter_code
_entity_poly.pdbx_strand_id
1 'polypeptide(L)' 'MSYRMDRRAYAETFGPTTGDRIRLADTELFIEVERDFTTYGDEVKFGGGKVIRDGMGQSPIANADGAVDLVITNALI' A
#
# COMPACT_ATOMS: atom_id res chain seq x y z
N MET A 1 0.48 18.46 -12.19
CA MET A 1 -0.99 18.31 -12.21
C MET A 1 -1.36 17.33 -11.11
N SER A 2 -2.40 17.61 -10.33
CA SER A 2 -2.94 16.63 -9.39
C SER A 2 -3.79 15.62 -10.16
N TYR A 3 -3.47 14.32 -10.02
CA TYR A 3 -4.34 13.24 -10.46
C TYR A 3 -5.27 12.87 -9.32
N ARG A 4 -6.57 12.72 -9.61
CA ARG A 4 -7.55 12.22 -8.64
C ARG A 4 -7.95 10.81 -9.02
N MET A 5 -7.97 9.93 -8.03
CA MET A 5 -8.40 8.55 -8.17
C MET A 5 -9.71 8.35 -7.40
N ASP A 6 -10.61 7.56 -7.96
CA ASP A 6 -11.81 7.13 -7.24
C ASP A 6 -11.44 6.24 -6.04
N ARG A 7 -12.15 6.40 -4.92
CA ARG A 7 -11.83 5.73 -3.66
C ARG A 7 -12.00 4.21 -3.73
N ARG A 8 -13.00 3.72 -4.49
CA ARG A 8 -13.18 2.28 -4.71
C ARG A 8 -12.06 1.73 -5.60
N ALA A 9 -11.73 2.44 -6.68
CA ALA A 9 -10.61 2.04 -7.53
C ALA A 9 -9.28 2.00 -6.77
N TYR A 10 -9.07 2.93 -5.83
CA TYR A 10 -7.92 2.92 -4.93
C TYR A 10 -7.90 1.66 -4.06
N ALA A 11 -9.01 1.35 -3.38
CA ALA A 11 -9.14 0.18 -2.53
C ALA A 11 -8.93 -1.15 -3.29
N GLU A 12 -9.42 -1.25 -4.52
CA GLU A 12 -9.19 -2.41 -5.40
C GLU A 12 -7.72 -2.54 -5.84
N THR A 13 -6.97 -1.45 -5.86
CA THR A 13 -5.58 -1.41 -6.35
C THR A 13 -4.54 -1.60 -5.25
N PHE A 14 -4.76 -0.97 -4.09
CA PHE A 14 -3.80 -0.86 -3.00
C PHE A 14 -4.34 -1.33 -1.64
N GLY A 15 -5.65 -1.58 -1.53
CA GLY A 15 -6.30 -1.87 -0.26
C GLY A 15 -6.97 -0.64 0.36
N PRO A 16 -7.78 -0.83 1.41
CA PRO A 16 -8.51 0.24 2.08
C PRO A 16 -7.55 1.25 2.74
N THR A 17 -7.98 2.50 2.83
CA THR A 17 -7.23 3.58 3.48
C THR A 17 -8.07 4.29 4.55
N THR A 18 -7.53 5.31 5.21
CA THR A 18 -8.10 5.98 6.38
C THR A 18 -9.59 6.32 6.20
N GLY A 19 -10.42 5.83 7.13
CA GLY A 19 -11.89 6.00 7.14
C GLY A 19 -12.66 4.92 6.35
N ASP A 20 -11.99 4.05 5.59
CA ASP A 20 -12.65 2.88 5.01
C ASP A 20 -13.01 1.87 6.10
N ARG A 21 -14.10 1.13 5.89
CA ARG A 21 -14.55 0.08 6.80
C ARG A 21 -14.53 -1.28 6.14
N ILE A 22 -14.06 -2.27 6.89
CA ILE A 22 -13.98 -3.66 6.45
C ILE A 22 -14.84 -4.51 7.37
N ARG A 23 -15.70 -5.34 6.77
CA ARG A 23 -16.43 -6.38 7.49
C ARG A 23 -15.48 -7.54 7.80
N LEU A 24 -15.43 -7.97 9.05
CA LEU A 24 -14.64 -9.13 9.45
C LEU A 24 -15.37 -10.41 9.04
N ALA A 25 -14.98 -10.96 7.90
CA ALA A 25 -15.56 -12.16 7.31
C ALA A 25 -17.10 -12.06 7.19
N ASP A 26 -17.82 -13.07 7.65
CA ASP A 26 -19.27 -13.19 7.63
C ASP A 26 -19.94 -12.69 8.94
N THR A 27 -19.20 -11.99 9.80
CA THR A 27 -19.71 -11.45 11.07
C THR A 27 -20.34 -10.05 10.90
N GLU A 28 -21.09 -9.55 11.88
CA GLU A 28 -21.57 -8.15 11.88
C GLU A 28 -20.54 -7.15 12.48
N LEU A 29 -19.25 -7.53 12.52
CA LEU A 29 -18.19 -6.67 13.01
C LEU A 29 -17.56 -5.89 11.86
N PHE A 30 -17.47 -4.57 12.03
CA PHE A 30 -16.82 -3.66 11.08
C PHE A 30 -15.67 -2.94 11.77
N ILE A 31 -14.48 -3.03 11.19
CA ILE A 31 -13.30 -2.25 11.60
C ILE A 31 -13.14 -1.05 10.68
N GLU A 32 -12.64 0.05 11.20
CA GLU A 32 -12.32 1.26 10.43
C GLU A 32 -10.79 1.43 10.38
N VAL A 33 -10.25 1.78 9.21
CA VAL A 33 -8.83 2.13 9.09
C VAL A 33 -8.61 3.48 9.76
N GLU A 34 -7.94 3.48 10.91
CA GLU A 34 -7.75 4.71 11.70
C GLU A 34 -6.63 5.59 11.18
N ARG A 35 -5.58 4.97 10.61
CA ARG A 35 -4.37 5.63 10.12
C ARG A 35 -3.80 4.89 8.93
N ASP A 36 -3.26 5.65 7.99
CA ASP A 36 -2.48 5.16 6.86
C ASP A 36 -1.15 5.93 6.83
N PHE A 37 -0.05 5.21 6.63
CA PHE A 37 1.30 5.75 6.58
C PHE A 37 1.79 6.02 5.15
N THR A 38 0.98 5.71 4.14
CA THR A 38 1.28 5.99 2.73
C THR A 38 1.21 7.48 2.42
N THR A 39 2.12 7.93 1.55
CA THR A 39 1.95 9.19 0.79
C THR A 39 1.23 8.86 -0.51
N TYR A 40 0.02 9.40 -0.71
CA TYR A 40 -0.80 9.01 -1.87
C TYR A 40 -0.14 9.36 -3.21
N GLY A 41 0.03 8.34 -4.05
CA GLY A 41 0.77 8.40 -5.32
C GLY A 41 2.13 7.70 -5.28
N ASP A 42 2.68 7.43 -4.08
CA ASP A 42 3.95 6.72 -3.86
C ASP A 42 3.72 5.29 -3.31
N GLU A 43 2.54 4.72 -3.52
CA GLU A 43 2.22 3.37 -3.05
C GLU A 43 3.19 2.33 -3.62
N VAL A 44 3.59 1.40 -2.76
CA VAL A 44 4.53 0.36 -3.14
C VAL A 44 3.78 -0.78 -3.83
N LYS A 45 4.07 -0.99 -5.13
CA LYS A 45 3.50 -2.10 -5.91
C LYS A 45 4.58 -2.84 -6.69
N PHE A 46 4.64 -4.15 -6.49
CA PHE A 46 5.48 -5.05 -7.27
C PHE A 46 4.77 -5.54 -8.52
N GLY A 47 5.51 -5.76 -9.62
CA GLY A 47 5.01 -6.30 -10.88
C GLY A 47 5.60 -5.61 -12.12
N GLY A 48 5.32 -6.17 -13.29
CA GLY A 48 5.79 -5.64 -14.58
C GLY A 48 5.35 -4.19 -14.79
N GLY A 49 6.31 -3.28 -14.95
CA GLY A 49 6.06 -1.85 -15.14
C GLY A 49 5.50 -1.13 -13.91
N LYS A 50 5.66 -1.67 -12.70
CA LYS A 50 5.19 -1.08 -11.44
C LYS A 50 6.31 -0.35 -10.69
N VAL A 51 6.14 -0.11 -9.39
CA VAL A 51 6.97 0.78 -8.58
C VAL A 51 8.25 0.11 -8.09
N ILE A 52 8.14 -1.13 -7.58
CA ILE A 52 9.32 -1.90 -7.12
C ILE A 52 10.09 -2.44 -8.32
N ARG A 53 11.06 -1.63 -8.76
CA ARG A 53 12.04 -1.91 -9.80
C ARG A 53 13.32 -1.14 -9.47
N ASP A 54 14.44 -1.63 -10.00
CA ASP A 54 15.75 -1.01 -9.81
C ASP A 54 15.73 0.49 -10.15
N GLY A 55 16.31 1.31 -9.27
CA GLY A 55 16.37 2.76 -9.40
C GLY A 55 15.05 3.52 -9.19
N MET A 56 13.96 2.83 -8.82
CA MET A 56 12.66 3.43 -8.48
C MET A 56 12.32 3.14 -7.02
N GLY A 57 11.26 2.36 -6.74
CA GLY A 57 10.91 1.97 -5.37
C GLY A 57 11.87 0.95 -4.74
N GLN A 58 12.82 0.40 -5.52
CA GLN A 58 13.88 -0.48 -5.01
C GLN A 58 15.21 0.27 -4.97
N SER A 59 15.72 0.48 -3.76
CA SER A 59 17.06 1.01 -3.53
C SER A 59 18.12 -0.04 -3.93
N PRO A 60 19.27 0.36 -4.49
CA PRO A 60 20.35 -0.56 -4.89
C PRO A 60 21.26 -1.00 -3.72
N ILE A 61 21.00 -0.53 -2.50
CA ILE A 61 21.84 -0.86 -1.33
C ILE A 61 21.63 -2.31 -0.87
N ALA A 62 22.66 -2.89 -0.25
CA ALA A 62 22.57 -4.23 0.31
C ALA A 62 21.82 -4.24 1.65
N ASN A 63 21.41 -5.44 2.10
CA ASN A 63 20.81 -5.62 3.43
C ASN A 63 21.78 -5.18 4.55
N ALA A 64 23.08 -5.44 4.39
CA ALA A 64 24.12 -4.97 5.31
C ALA A 64 24.15 -3.43 5.47
N ASP A 65 23.65 -2.70 4.46
CA ASP A 65 23.58 -1.24 4.44
C ASP A 65 22.16 -0.72 4.77
N GLY A 66 21.24 -1.59 5.17
CA GLY A 66 19.90 -1.24 5.66
C GLY A 66 18.72 -1.61 4.75
N ALA A 67 18.94 -2.30 3.62
CA ALA A 67 17.81 -2.89 2.87
C ALA A 67 17.11 -3.98 3.70
N VAL A 68 15.78 -4.06 3.61
CA VAL A 68 15.00 -5.10 4.30
C VAL A 68 15.10 -6.45 3.57
N ASP A 69 15.05 -7.56 4.31
CA ASP A 69 15.00 -8.91 3.73
C ASP A 69 13.67 -9.20 3.03
N LEU A 70 12.58 -8.68 3.60
CA LEU A 70 11.21 -8.84 3.11
C LEU A 70 10.39 -7.61 3.49
N VAL A 71 9.49 -7.21 2.59
CA VAL A 71 8.48 -6.18 2.83
C VAL A 71 7.10 -6.71 2.46
N ILE A 72 6.12 -6.51 3.35
CA ILE A 72 4.70 -6.71 3.07
C ILE A 72 4.13 -5.32 2.77
N THR A 73 3.76 -5.09 1.52
CA THR A 73 3.32 -3.76 1.04
C THR A 73 1.81 -3.59 1.23
N ASN A 74 1.37 -2.41 1.70
CA ASN A 74 -0.04 -2.02 1.80
C ASN A 74 -0.89 -2.96 2.68
N ALA A 75 -0.34 -3.39 3.81
CA ALA A 75 -1.06 -4.23 4.76
C ALA A 75 -2.03 -3.40 5.63
N LEU A 76 -3.24 -3.90 5.82
CA LEU A 76 -4.11 -3.50 6.91
C LEU A 76 -3.73 -4.33 8.15
N ILE A 77 -3.39 -3.64 9.24
CA ILE A 77 -2.97 -4.23 10.52
C ILE A 77 -4.08 -4.03 11.55
#